data_AF-A0A923PNM7-F1
#
_entry.id   AF-A0A923PNM7-F1
#
_cell.length_a   1.000
_cell.length_b   1.000
_cell.length_c   1.000
_cell.angle_alpha   90.00
_cell.angle_beta   90.00
_cell.angle_gamma   90.00
#
_symmetry.space_group_name_H-M   'P 1'
#
loop_
_entity.id
_entity.type
_entity.pdbx_description
1 polymer ?
#
loop_
_entity_poly.entity_id
_entity_poly.type
_entity_poly.pdbx_seq_one_letter_code
_entity_poly.pdbx_strand_id
1 'polypeptide(L)' 'MSTRRNIKYRYLKTKMALSQTVQAILDINRKRRFFRQDDGKQEELNEELKVLNAVAENQARSLKSFELQLKNEVA' A
#
# COMPACT_ATOMS: atom_id res chain seq x y z
N MET A 1 6.25 -10.03 24.71
CA MET A 1 7.01 -9.96 23.44
C MET A 1 7.97 -8.77 23.51
N SER A 2 9.20 -8.88 23.02
CA SER A 2 10.09 -7.70 22.98
C SER A 2 9.57 -6.64 22.01
N THR A 3 9.76 -5.36 22.34
CA THR A 3 9.39 -4.20 21.51
C THR A 3 9.91 -4.36 20.09
N ARG A 4 11.17 -4.77 19.94
CA ARG A 4 11.81 -5.11 18.66
C ARG A 4 11.06 -6.16 17.84
N ARG A 5 10.61 -7.26 18.47
CA ARG A 5 9.87 -8.33 17.78
C ARG A 5 8.51 -7.83 17.29
N ASN A 6 7.89 -6.91 18.05
CA ASN A 6 6.65 -6.26 17.68
C ASN A 6 6.83 -5.33 16.46
N ILE A 7 7.88 -4.50 16.45
CA ILE A 7 8.16 -3.58 15.33
C ILE A 7 8.52 -4.36 14.06
N LYS A 8 9.36 -5.40 14.14
CA LYS A 8 9.65 -6.28 12.99
C LYS A 8 8.39 -6.93 12.41
N TYR A 9 7.48 -7.38 13.28
CA TYR A 9 6.21 -7.95 12.86
C TYR A 9 5.33 -6.91 12.14
N ARG A 10 5.20 -5.70 12.71
CA ARG A 10 4.46 -4.60 12.08
C ARG A 10 5.06 -4.22 10.73
N TYR A 11 6.38 -4.11 10.64
CA TYR A 11 7.10 -3.87 9.39
C TYR A 11 6.74 -4.92 8.32
N LEU A 12 6.87 -6.20 8.66
CA LEU A 12 6.58 -7.28 7.71
C LEU A 12 5.11 -7.25 7.25
N LYS A 13 4.18 -7.08 8.20
CA LYS A 13 2.75 -7.00 7.91
C LYS A 13 2.44 -5.83 6.97
N THR A 14 2.97 -4.65 7.25
CA THR A 14 2.76 -3.47 6.41
C THR A 14 3.42 -3.62 5.04
N LYS A 15 4.57 -4.30 4.94
CA LYS A 15 5.24 -4.56 3.67
C LYS A 15 4.42 -5.48 2.77
N MET A 16 3.83 -6.53 3.35
CA MET A 16 2.91 -7.42 2.64
C MET A 16 1.66 -6.66 2.18
N ALA A 17 1.07 -5.85 3.07
CA ALA A 17 -0.10 -5.04 2.74
C ALA A 17 0.19 -4.06 1.60
N LEU A 18 1.34 -3.38 1.61
CA LEU A 18 1.77 -2.50 0.52
C LEU A 18 1.91 -3.26 -0.80
N SER A 19 2.51 -4.44 -0.78
CA SER A 19 2.65 -5.27 -1.98
C SER A 19 1.28 -5.66 -2.56
N GLN A 20 0.33 -6.00 -1.70
CA GLN A 20 -1.05 -6.32 -2.11
C GLN A 20 -1.77 -5.08 -2.68
N THR A 21 -1.64 -3.91 -2.03
CA THR A 21 -2.24 -2.67 -2.50
C THR A 21 -1.67 -2.25 -3.86
N VAL A 22 -0.35 -2.38 -4.08
CA VAL A 22 0.27 -2.13 -5.39
C VAL A 22 -0.28 -3.09 -6.44
N GLN A 23 -0.44 -4.38 -6.13
CA GLN A 23 -1.03 -5.33 -7.06
C GLN A 23 -2.47 -4.94 -7.42
N ALA A 24 -3.28 -4.53 -6.44
CA ALA A 24 -4.64 -4.06 -6.69
C ALA A 24 -4.65 -2.82 -7.61
N ILE A 25 -3.76 -1.85 -7.40
CA ILE A 25 -3.61 -0.68 -8.29
C ILE A 25 -3.31 -1.11 -9.73
N LEU A 26 -2.42 -2.08 -9.92
CA LEU A 26 -2.10 -2.60 -11.25
C LEU A 26 -3.30 -3.28 -11.90
N ASP A 27 -4.07 -4.05 -11.12
CA ASP A 27 -5.27 -4.73 -11.60
C ASP A 27 -6.39 -3.74 -11.98
N ILE A 28 -6.57 -2.66 -11.20
CA ILE A 28 -7.51 -1.58 -11.55
C ILE A 28 -7.06 -0.87 -12.82
N ASN A 29 -5.76 -0.58 -12.99
CA ASN A 29 -5.27 0.01 -14.24
C ASN A 29 -5.50 -0.89 -15.46
N ARG A 30 -5.39 -2.22 -15.31
CA ARG A 30 -5.75 -3.18 -16.37
C ARG A 30 -7.24 -3.12 -16.71
N LYS A 31 -8.11 -3.13 -15.69
CA LYS A 31 -9.58 -2.99 -15.88
C LYS A 31 -9.94 -1.66 -16.54
N ARG A 32 -9.31 -0.57 -16.10
CA ARG A 32 -9.52 0.77 -16.66
C ARG A 32 -9.15 0.83 -18.13
N ARG A 33 -8.09 0.13 -18.55
CA ARG A 33 -7.76 0.02 -19.99
C ARG A 33 -8.83 -0.75 -20.77
N PHE A 34 -9.45 -1.77 -20.17
CA PHE A 34 -10.52 -2.56 -20.80
C PHE A 34 -11.81 -1.76 -20.96
N PHE A 35 -12.25 -1.04 -19.93
CA PHE A 35 -13.48 -0.24 -19.94
C PHE A 35 -13.30 1.17 -20.51
N ARG A 36 -12.38 1.38 -21.45
CA ARG A 36 -11.98 2.73 -21.90
C ARG A 36 -13.12 3.58 -22.48
N GLN A 37 -14.16 2.94 -23.03
CA GLN A 37 -15.30 3.59 -23.67
C GLN A 37 -16.52 3.73 -22.74
N ASP A 38 -16.43 3.21 -21.51
CA ASP A 38 -17.50 3.30 -20.51
C ASP A 38 -17.12 4.33 -19.47
N ASP A 39 -17.59 5.56 -19.66
CA ASP A 39 -17.26 6.71 -18.81
C ASP A 39 -17.68 6.50 -17.34
N GLY A 40 -18.81 5.82 -17.11
CA GLY A 40 -19.26 5.49 -15.75
C GLY A 40 -18.30 4.52 -15.05
N LYS A 41 -17.88 3.47 -15.76
CA LYS A 41 -16.85 2.55 -15.24
C LYS A 41 -15.49 3.21 -15.08
N GLN A 42 -15.12 4.15 -15.95
CA GLN A 42 -13.87 4.92 -15.78
C GLN A 42 -13.90 5.72 -14.49
N GLU A 43 -15.01 6.39 -14.17
CA GLU A 43 -15.15 7.20 -12.97
C GLU A 43 -15.09 6.35 -11.71
N GLU A 44 -15.83 5.22 -11.66
CA GLU A 44 -15.76 4.25 -10.56
C GLU A 44 -14.32 3.76 -10.31
N LEU A 45 -13.61 3.37 -11.36
CA LEU A 45 -12.23 2.87 -11.25
C LEU A 45 -11.25 3.98 -10.87
N ASN A 46 -11.52 5.24 -11.24
CA ASN A 46 -10.69 6.39 -10.83
C ASN A 46 -10.84 6.69 -9.34
N GLU A 47 -12.05 6.63 -8.79
CA GLU A 47 -12.26 6.79 -7.35
C GLU A 47 -11.59 5.65 -6.57
N GLU A 48 -11.71 4.41 -7.04
CA GLU A 48 -11.00 3.28 -6.43
C GLU A 48 -9.47 3.48 -6.48
N LEU A 49 -8.91 3.94 -7.61
CA LEU A 49 -7.48 4.26 -7.72
C LEU A 49 -7.05 5.35 -6.73
N LYS A 50 -7.84 6.41 -6.53
CA LYS A 50 -7.52 7.47 -5.56
C LYS A 50 -7.37 6.89 -4.15
N VAL A 51 -8.32 6.05 -3.73
CA VAL A 51 -8.29 5.40 -2.41
C VAL A 51 -7.08 4.49 -2.30
N LEU A 52 -6.84 3.62 -3.29
CA LEU A 52 -5.72 2.69 -3.25
C LEU A 52 -4.35 3.41 -3.23
N ASN A 53 -4.21 4.51 -3.96
CA ASN A 53 -3.00 5.33 -3.93
C ASN A 53 -2.77 5.95 -2.54
N ALA A 54 -3.81 6.50 -1.91
CA ALA A 54 -3.70 7.04 -0.55
C ALA A 54 -3.35 5.96 0.48
N VAL A 55 -3.92 4.76 0.34
CA VAL A 55 -3.58 3.61 1.18
C VAL A 55 -2.12 3.19 1.00
N ALA A 56 -1.65 3.07 -0.25
CA ALA A 56 -0.26 2.74 -0.56
C ALA A 56 0.72 3.77 0.03
N GLU A 57 0.40 5.05 -0.09
CA GLU A 57 1.22 6.13 0.48
C GLU A 57 1.32 6.02 2.01
N ASN A 58 0.20 5.79 2.69
CA ASN A 58 0.16 5.63 4.15
C ASN A 58 0.94 4.40 4.62
N GLN A 59 0.86 3.29 3.90
CA GLN A 59 1.64 2.08 4.17
C GLN A 59 3.14 2.33 3.96
N ALA A 60 3.52 3.05 2.89
CA ALA A 60 4.91 3.42 2.61
C ALA A 60 5.50 4.33 3.70
N ARG A 61 4.75 5.36 4.13
CA ARG A 61 5.13 6.24 5.26
C ARG A 61 5.32 5.43 6.55
N SER A 62 4.43 4.49 6.82
CA SER A 62 4.50 3.60 8.00
C SER A 62 5.73 2.69 7.96
N LEU A 63 6.05 2.11 6.80
CA LEU A 63 7.27 1.30 6.62
C LEU A 63 8.53 2.10 6.91
N LYS A 64 8.62 3.33 6.36
CA LYS A 64 9.76 4.21 6.62
C LYS A 64 9.92 4.52 8.11
N SER A 65 8.82 4.70 8.84
CA SER A 65 8.84 4.90 10.29
C SER A 65 9.36 3.65 11.03
N PHE A 66 8.87 2.46 10.68
CA PHE A 66 9.35 1.20 11.29
C PHE A 66 10.82 0.92 10.97
N GLU A 67 11.29 1.25 9.76
CA GLU A 67 12.70 1.12 9.37
C GLU A 67 13.59 2.01 10.23
N LEU A 68 13.17 3.26 10.47
CA LEU A 68 13.90 4.17 11.35
C LEU A 68 13.96 3.64 12.79
N GLN A 69 12.84 3.16 13.32
CA GLN A 69 12.79 2.57 14.67
C GLN A 69 13.70 1.35 14.79
N LEU A 70 13.69 0.46 13.79
CA LEU A 70 14.55 -0.72 13.77
C LEU A 70 16.04 -0.38 13.69
N LYS A 71 16.40 0.70 12.98
CA LYS A 71 17.79 1.19 12.93
C LYS A 71 18.23 1.74 14.29
N ASN A 72 17.38 2.51 14.95
CA ASN A 72 17.68 3.13 16.25
C ASN A 72 17.75 2.11 17.40
N GLU A 73 17.13 0.93 17.27
CA GLU A 73 17.29 -0.18 18.24
C GLU A 73 18.56 -1.03 18.00
N VAL A 74 19.31 -0.77 16.91
CA VAL A 74 20.54 -1.50 16.55
C VAL A 74 21.81 -0.66 16.77
N ALA A 75 21.66 0.67 16.83
CA ALA A 75 22.71 1.61 17.24
C ALA A 75 22.82 1.67 18.77
#